data_AF-A0A1Q3EJ24-F1
#
_entry.id   AF-A0A1Q3EJ24-F1
#
_cell.length_a   1.000
_cell.length_b   1.000
_cell.length_c   1.000
_cell.angle_alpha   90.00
_cell.angle_beta   90.00
_cell.angle_gamma   90.00
#
_symmetry.space_group_name_H-M   'P 1'
#
loop_
_entity.id
_entity.type
_entity.pdbx_description
1 polymer ?
#
loop_
_entity_poly.entity_id
_entity_poly.type
_entity_poly.pdbx_seq_one_letter_code
_entity_poly.pdbx_strand_id
1 'polypeptide(L)'
;MNQLVFVTGGTGFIGSHVVAQLLDKGYRVRAAARSAAKLQRIFPDASNLEAVEVPTLTSDYTKYLKGVDVVIHMAAELFSKGSPSDQIFEAAYDGTLHIVRQSIDAGIKKIIITGTFASLFDSQLQTAFGKELVTEKFFHPATLETLDRHQAPMTIYQQSKTLADKKVWELAKEYPDVDFTILLPPAVFGPLVPNFPVTDSPTSIGTNYNLCKILTTGTEAYPSYPLGHLADPSATVSDSVPIETAHEDMIHDAQLDYYGKRLATCSSDRTVKVFDVVDGDASKTSGGHTLKGHTGPVWQVAWAHPKFGHILASCSYDGKVLIWKEQQSQASAGGWSKVGEHTLHTASVNSVSWAPHELGAMLACASSDGKISVLTFKDDGSWVADIFNGHAIGCNAVSWAPAVIPGSLITPQQQSIPGQQSQTQSVKRFASAGCDNLVKIWGYREDSQSWVEEDTLEGHADWVRDVAWAPNIGLPKSYIATASQDKTVLIWTKDTATSPWVKTALDPSSALASPSSSSGASSKFPDVVWRLTSLYAAYY
;
A
#
# COMPACT_ATOMS: atom_id res chain seq x y z
N MET A 1 16.43 -24.34 6.18
CA MET A 1 15.77 -24.88 4.97
C MET A 1 16.86 -25.29 4.00
N ASN A 2 16.79 -26.46 3.35
CA ASN A 2 17.88 -26.95 2.47
C ASN A 2 17.61 -26.70 0.98
N GLN A 3 16.61 -25.87 0.64
CA GLN A 3 16.26 -25.59 -0.75
C GLN A 3 17.27 -24.65 -1.42
N LEU A 4 17.66 -24.98 -2.63
CA LEU A 4 18.52 -24.17 -3.49
C LEU A 4 17.69 -23.39 -4.52
N VAL A 5 17.77 -22.07 -4.45
CA VAL A 5 17.07 -21.15 -5.36
C VAL A 5 18.05 -20.58 -6.38
N PHE A 6 17.77 -20.75 -7.66
CA PHE A 6 18.53 -20.14 -8.75
C PHE A 6 17.92 -18.81 -9.15
N VAL A 7 18.69 -17.73 -9.11
CA VAL A 7 18.21 -16.37 -9.43
C VAL A 7 19.01 -15.82 -10.60
N THR A 8 18.36 -15.53 -11.73
CA THR A 8 19.03 -14.80 -12.83
C THR A 8 19.02 -13.29 -12.54
N GLY A 9 19.97 -12.54 -13.12
CA GLY A 9 19.99 -11.08 -12.99
C GLY A 9 20.24 -10.58 -11.57
N GLY A 10 20.97 -11.33 -10.74
CA GLY A 10 21.15 -11.04 -9.31
C GLY A 10 21.83 -9.70 -8.99
N THR A 11 22.47 -9.06 -9.98
CA THR A 11 23.07 -7.72 -9.83
C THR A 11 22.16 -6.58 -10.30
N GLY A 12 20.95 -6.89 -10.78
CA GLY A 12 19.95 -5.89 -11.14
C GLY A 12 19.29 -5.30 -9.89
N PHE A 13 18.59 -4.18 -10.05
CA PHE A 13 17.90 -3.49 -8.95
C PHE A 13 17.00 -4.46 -8.17
N ILE A 14 15.95 -4.99 -8.81
CA ILE A 14 15.03 -5.94 -8.17
C ILE A 14 15.72 -7.28 -7.84
N GLY A 15 16.56 -7.78 -8.75
CA GLY A 15 17.25 -9.07 -8.56
C GLY A 15 18.12 -9.11 -7.30
N SER A 16 18.80 -8.00 -6.97
CA SER A 16 19.59 -7.91 -5.75
C SER A 16 18.74 -7.94 -4.48
N HIS A 17 17.56 -7.31 -4.47
CA HIS A 17 16.61 -7.42 -3.36
C HIS A 17 16.05 -8.84 -3.20
N VAL A 18 15.79 -9.54 -4.30
CA VAL A 18 15.35 -10.95 -4.24
C VAL A 18 16.43 -11.83 -3.63
N VAL A 19 17.69 -11.68 -4.06
CA VAL A 19 18.82 -12.42 -3.47
C VAL A 19 18.96 -12.11 -1.97
N ALA A 20 18.91 -10.83 -1.58
CA ALA A 20 19.02 -10.41 -0.18
C ALA A 20 17.93 -11.03 0.70
N GLN A 21 16.67 -10.99 0.28
CA GLN A 21 15.55 -11.55 1.03
C GLN A 21 15.59 -13.08 1.13
N LEU A 22 16.09 -13.76 0.10
CA LEU A 22 16.28 -15.22 0.15
C LEU A 22 17.38 -15.60 1.15
N LEU A 23 18.50 -14.86 1.14
CA LEU A 23 19.60 -15.09 2.08
C LEU A 23 19.19 -14.82 3.53
N ASP A 24 18.45 -13.73 3.78
CA ASP A 24 17.92 -13.37 5.11
C ASP A 24 16.98 -14.46 5.66
N LYS A 25 16.17 -15.07 4.79
CA LYS A 25 15.31 -16.21 5.14
C LYS A 25 16.06 -17.55 5.25
N GLY A 26 17.38 -17.55 5.07
CA GLY A 26 18.22 -18.74 5.22
C GLY A 26 18.13 -19.74 4.07
N TYR A 27 17.72 -19.32 2.87
CA TYR A 27 17.81 -20.15 1.66
C TYR A 27 19.24 -20.21 1.14
N ARG A 28 19.58 -21.31 0.46
CA ARG A 28 20.78 -21.37 -0.38
C ARG A 28 20.44 -20.72 -1.71
N VAL A 29 21.26 -19.79 -2.17
CA VAL A 29 21.00 -19.01 -3.39
C VAL A 29 22.14 -19.21 -4.37
N ARG A 30 21.83 -19.64 -5.58
CA ARG A 30 22.76 -19.58 -6.73
C ARG A 30 22.35 -18.41 -7.61
N ALA A 31 23.09 -17.30 -7.53
CA ALA A 31 22.77 -16.08 -8.26
C ALA A 31 23.63 -15.95 -9.51
N ALA A 32 23.00 -15.78 -10.66
CA ALA A 32 23.66 -15.58 -11.94
C ALA A 32 23.71 -14.10 -12.32
N ALA A 33 24.88 -13.65 -12.79
CA ALA A 33 25.08 -12.32 -13.35
C ALA A 33 26.20 -12.33 -14.40
N ARG A 34 26.34 -11.22 -15.14
CA ARG A 34 27.47 -11.00 -16.06
C ARG A 34 28.82 -10.90 -15.35
N SER A 35 28.82 -10.58 -14.06
CA SER A 35 30.01 -10.50 -13.22
C SER A 35 29.73 -11.13 -11.86
N ALA A 36 30.32 -12.30 -11.60
CA ALA A 36 30.22 -12.94 -10.29
C ALA A 36 30.89 -12.08 -9.20
N ALA A 37 31.97 -11.37 -9.55
CA ALA A 37 32.64 -10.44 -8.63
C ALA A 37 31.72 -9.30 -8.15
N LYS A 38 30.80 -8.81 -9.00
CA LYS A 38 29.83 -7.80 -8.58
C LYS A 38 28.85 -8.35 -7.54
N LEU A 39 28.38 -9.59 -7.69
CA LEU A 39 27.52 -10.26 -6.69
C LEU A 39 28.24 -10.39 -5.36
N GLN A 40 29.50 -10.83 -5.37
CA GLN A 40 30.31 -10.97 -4.17
C GLN A 40 30.56 -9.64 -3.47
N ARG A 41 30.70 -8.53 -4.20
CA ARG A 41 30.81 -7.19 -3.60
C ARG A 41 29.52 -6.72 -2.94
N ILE A 42 28.36 -7.05 -3.53
CA ILE A 42 27.06 -6.72 -2.94
C ILE A 42 26.83 -7.56 -1.67
N PHE A 43 27.25 -8.84 -1.69
CA PHE A 43 27.03 -9.81 -0.62
C PHE A 43 28.35 -10.44 -0.12
N PRO A 44 29.26 -9.67 0.52
CA PRO A 44 30.61 -10.13 0.86
C PRO A 44 30.62 -11.28 1.88
N ASP A 45 29.68 -11.26 2.83
CA ASP A 45 29.63 -12.21 3.96
C ASP A 45 28.57 -13.30 3.79
N ALA A 46 28.00 -13.45 2.59
CA ALA A 46 26.91 -14.39 2.34
C ALA A 46 27.43 -15.83 2.11
N SER A 47 27.59 -16.59 3.19
CA SER A 47 28.02 -18.01 3.14
C SER A 47 27.06 -18.94 2.38
N ASN A 48 25.79 -18.56 2.28
CA ASN A 48 24.75 -19.30 1.55
C ASN A 48 24.59 -18.86 0.08
N LEU A 49 25.47 -17.99 -0.43
CA LEU A 49 25.44 -17.49 -1.81
C LEU A 49 26.49 -18.18 -2.69
N GLU A 50 26.04 -18.77 -3.80
CA GLU A 50 26.87 -19.22 -4.91
C GLU A 50 26.73 -18.22 -6.07
N ALA A 51 27.70 -17.33 -6.23
CA ALA A 51 27.73 -16.40 -7.35
C ALA A 51 28.27 -17.09 -8.61
N VAL A 52 27.47 -17.12 -9.68
CA VAL A 52 27.86 -17.73 -10.96
C VAL A 52 27.86 -16.70 -12.08
N GLU A 53 28.79 -16.87 -13.02
CA GLU A 53 28.90 -15.99 -14.17
C GLU A 53 28.17 -16.57 -15.38
N VAL A 54 27.23 -15.78 -15.90
CA VAL A 54 26.41 -16.09 -17.07
C VAL A 54 26.47 -14.87 -18.00
N PRO A 55 27.19 -14.96 -19.13
CA PRO A 55 27.44 -13.80 -20.00
C PRO A 55 26.19 -13.23 -20.66
N THR A 56 25.27 -14.08 -21.12
CA THR A 56 24.05 -13.70 -21.85
C THR A 56 22.86 -14.51 -21.36
N LEU A 57 21.64 -14.01 -21.59
CA LEU A 57 20.43 -14.75 -21.20
C LEU A 57 20.17 -16.00 -22.03
N THR A 58 20.79 -16.09 -23.21
CA THR A 58 20.80 -17.24 -24.11
C THR A 58 21.95 -18.22 -23.86
N SER A 59 22.75 -17.99 -22.82
CA SER A 59 23.81 -18.93 -22.41
C SER A 59 23.22 -20.22 -21.82
N ASP A 60 23.97 -21.31 -21.90
CA ASP A 60 23.57 -22.60 -21.31
C ASP A 60 23.63 -22.59 -19.77
N TYR A 61 22.48 -22.85 -19.13
CA TYR A 61 22.30 -22.93 -17.69
C TYR A 61 22.37 -24.37 -17.16
N THR A 62 22.46 -25.40 -18.00
CA THR A 62 22.34 -26.81 -17.61
C THR A 62 23.23 -27.18 -16.43
N LYS A 63 24.49 -26.71 -16.41
CA LYS A 63 25.41 -26.96 -15.29
C LYS A 63 24.99 -26.26 -13.98
N TYR A 64 24.36 -25.09 -14.08
CA TYR A 64 23.96 -24.26 -12.94
C TYR A 64 22.57 -24.61 -12.40
N LEU A 65 21.78 -25.38 -13.15
CA LEU A 65 20.46 -25.86 -12.71
C LEU A 65 20.54 -27.17 -11.92
N LYS A 66 21.73 -27.80 -11.84
CA LYS A 66 21.91 -29.03 -11.06
C LYS A 66 21.61 -28.81 -9.58
N GLY A 67 20.66 -29.60 -9.07
CA GLY A 67 20.23 -29.59 -7.68
C GLY A 67 19.45 -28.35 -7.25
N VAL A 68 18.95 -27.56 -8.20
CA VAL A 68 18.10 -26.39 -7.95
C VAL A 68 16.66 -26.84 -7.75
N ASP A 69 16.00 -26.32 -6.71
CA ASP A 69 14.60 -26.61 -6.41
C ASP A 69 13.64 -25.59 -7.03
N VAL A 70 14.08 -24.32 -7.12
CA VAL A 70 13.27 -23.19 -7.58
C VAL A 70 14.10 -22.28 -8.48
N VAL A 71 13.53 -21.85 -9.59
CA VAL A 71 14.12 -20.83 -10.48
C VAL A 71 13.33 -19.53 -10.36
N ILE A 72 14.05 -18.42 -10.16
CA ILE A 72 13.51 -17.06 -10.24
C ILE A 72 14.25 -16.31 -11.34
N HIS A 73 13.57 -16.13 -12.46
CA HIS A 73 14.11 -15.39 -13.60
C HIS A 73 13.76 -13.90 -13.47
N MET A 74 14.74 -13.08 -13.07
CA MET A 74 14.58 -11.62 -12.92
C MET A 74 15.09 -10.84 -14.14
N ALA A 75 15.68 -11.52 -15.12
CA ALA A 75 16.45 -10.86 -16.15
C ALA A 75 15.58 -10.48 -17.36
N ALA A 76 15.34 -9.17 -17.50
CA ALA A 76 15.18 -8.52 -18.79
C ALA A 76 15.61 -7.07 -18.59
N GLU A 77 16.75 -6.68 -19.16
CA GLU A 77 17.23 -5.30 -19.06
C GLU A 77 16.23 -4.36 -19.74
N LEU A 78 15.95 -3.20 -19.14
CA LEU A 78 15.38 -2.08 -19.87
C LEU A 78 16.46 -1.53 -20.79
N PHE A 79 16.31 -1.79 -22.09
CA PHE A 79 17.29 -1.39 -23.09
C PHE A 79 17.37 0.13 -23.17
N SER A 80 18.57 0.67 -22.95
CA SER A 80 18.87 2.08 -23.18
C SER A 80 18.80 2.43 -24.67
N LYS A 81 18.53 3.70 -24.98
CA LYS A 81 18.63 4.27 -26.34
C LYS A 81 19.92 3.77 -27.03
N GLY A 82 19.77 3.05 -28.16
CA GLY A 82 20.87 2.59 -29.01
C GLY A 82 21.12 1.07 -29.06
N SER A 83 20.38 0.25 -28.31
CA SER A 83 20.52 -1.22 -28.38
C SER A 83 19.97 -1.76 -29.72
N PRO A 84 20.68 -2.66 -30.43
CA PRO A 84 20.18 -3.28 -31.66
C PRO A 84 18.87 -4.04 -31.41
N SER A 85 17.90 -3.90 -32.30
CA SER A 85 16.57 -4.51 -32.16
C SER A 85 16.59 -6.02 -31.97
N ASP A 86 17.49 -6.73 -32.66
CA ASP A 86 17.62 -8.18 -32.53
C ASP A 86 18.11 -8.62 -31.14
N GLN A 87 18.97 -7.83 -30.49
CA GLN A 87 19.45 -8.13 -29.13
C GLN A 87 18.33 -7.97 -28.09
N ILE A 88 17.39 -7.06 -28.33
CA ILE A 88 16.23 -6.85 -27.46
C ILE A 88 15.32 -8.08 -27.49
N PHE A 89 15.01 -8.56 -28.69
CA PHE A 89 14.18 -9.75 -28.88
C PHE A 89 14.88 -11.00 -28.32
N GLU A 90 16.16 -11.20 -28.67
CA GLU A 90 16.95 -12.35 -28.20
C GLU A 90 16.99 -12.41 -26.67
N ALA A 91 17.24 -11.28 -26.00
CA ALA A 91 17.30 -11.26 -24.54
C ALA A 91 15.91 -11.41 -23.88
N ALA A 92 14.89 -10.72 -24.38
CA ALA A 92 13.57 -10.69 -23.75
C ALA A 92 12.72 -11.94 -24.04
N TYR A 93 12.75 -12.43 -25.29
CA TYR A 93 11.98 -13.60 -25.72
C TYR A 93 12.82 -14.88 -25.63
N ASP A 94 13.91 -14.99 -26.40
CA ASP A 94 14.69 -16.23 -26.46
C ASP A 94 15.35 -16.53 -25.11
N GLY A 95 15.90 -15.53 -24.43
CA GLY A 95 16.50 -15.67 -23.10
C GLY A 95 15.52 -16.19 -22.05
N THR A 96 14.29 -15.66 -22.03
CA THR A 96 13.24 -16.14 -21.12
C THR A 96 12.86 -17.59 -21.42
N LEU A 97 12.62 -17.94 -22.69
CA LEU A 97 12.24 -19.31 -23.05
C LEU A 97 13.39 -20.30 -22.87
N HIS A 98 14.63 -19.87 -23.05
CA HIS A 98 15.81 -20.71 -22.91
C HIS A 98 15.97 -21.20 -21.47
N ILE A 99 15.92 -20.29 -20.48
CA ILE A 99 16.00 -20.68 -19.07
C ILE A 99 14.80 -21.53 -18.65
N VAL A 100 13.59 -21.21 -19.13
CA VAL A 100 12.38 -21.95 -18.79
C VAL A 100 12.48 -23.39 -19.28
N ARG A 101 12.83 -23.61 -20.54
CA ARG A 101 12.99 -24.95 -21.11
C ARG A 101 14.07 -25.74 -20.39
N GLN A 102 15.25 -25.15 -20.16
CA GLN A 102 16.31 -25.85 -19.43
C GLN A 102 15.95 -26.14 -17.97
N SER A 103 15.11 -25.31 -17.35
CA SER A 103 14.59 -25.58 -16.00
C SER A 103 13.66 -26.79 -15.99
N ILE A 104 12.78 -26.89 -16.99
CA ILE A 104 11.91 -28.05 -17.20
C ILE A 104 12.75 -29.31 -17.45
N ASP A 105 13.73 -29.23 -18.35
CA ASP A 105 14.63 -30.34 -18.69
C ASP A 105 15.47 -30.80 -17.47
N ALA A 106 15.80 -29.87 -16.58
CA ALA A 106 16.48 -30.15 -15.31
C ALA A 106 15.53 -30.74 -14.23
N GLY A 107 14.24 -30.88 -14.51
CA GLY A 107 13.24 -31.44 -13.60
C GLY A 107 12.74 -30.47 -12.52
N ILE A 108 12.96 -29.17 -12.68
CA ILE A 108 12.58 -28.15 -11.70
C ILE A 108 11.07 -27.94 -11.73
N LYS A 109 10.45 -27.96 -10.56
CA LYS A 109 8.98 -27.93 -10.40
C LYS A 109 8.42 -26.56 -10.05
N LYS A 110 9.26 -25.55 -9.80
CA LYS A 110 8.81 -24.18 -9.54
C LYS A 110 9.63 -23.15 -10.29
N ILE A 111 8.97 -22.41 -11.17
CA ILE A 111 9.59 -21.42 -12.05
C ILE A 111 8.83 -20.10 -11.92
N ILE A 112 9.50 -19.09 -11.39
CA ILE A 112 8.99 -17.73 -11.22
C ILE A 112 9.68 -16.83 -12.25
N ILE A 113 8.91 -16.06 -12.99
CA ILE A 113 9.40 -15.20 -14.06
C ILE A 113 8.97 -13.77 -13.79
N THR A 114 9.90 -12.84 -13.96
CA THR A 114 9.60 -11.42 -14.00
C THR A 114 9.26 -11.04 -15.44
N GLY A 115 7.97 -10.85 -15.69
CA GLY A 115 7.45 -10.22 -16.90
C GLY A 115 7.58 -8.70 -16.83
N THR A 116 6.68 -7.98 -17.46
CA THR A 116 6.64 -6.51 -17.39
C THR A 116 5.19 -6.03 -17.44
N PHE A 117 4.82 -5.06 -16.61
CA PHE A 117 3.50 -4.44 -16.69
C PHE A 117 3.23 -3.87 -18.10
N ALA A 118 4.27 -3.48 -18.85
CA ALA A 118 4.15 -3.01 -20.23
C ALA A 118 3.45 -4.03 -21.15
N SER A 119 3.50 -5.32 -20.83
CA SER A 119 2.84 -6.37 -21.63
C SER A 119 1.31 -6.26 -21.63
N LEU A 120 0.72 -5.51 -20.71
CA LEU A 120 -0.72 -5.28 -20.59
C LEU A 120 -1.26 -4.13 -21.45
N PHE A 121 -0.43 -3.47 -22.25
CA PHE A 121 -0.82 -2.22 -22.91
C PHE A 121 -0.52 -2.22 -24.40
N ASP A 122 -1.07 -1.25 -25.12
CA ASP A 122 -0.65 -0.95 -26.48
C ASP A 122 0.78 -0.39 -26.54
N SER A 123 1.39 -0.39 -27.71
CA SER A 123 2.77 0.07 -27.94
C SER A 123 3.05 1.54 -27.58
N GLN A 124 2.00 2.35 -27.46
CA GLN A 124 2.07 3.75 -27.05
C GLN A 124 1.60 3.95 -25.59
N LEU A 125 1.26 2.86 -24.89
CA LEU A 125 0.76 2.86 -23.52
C LEU A 125 -0.51 3.70 -23.33
N GLN A 126 -1.29 3.95 -24.38
CA GLN A 126 -2.52 4.77 -24.28
C GLN A 126 -3.52 4.17 -23.29
N THR A 127 -3.69 2.84 -23.30
CA THR A 127 -4.55 2.13 -22.33
C THR A 127 -3.94 2.08 -20.93
N ALA A 128 -2.62 2.24 -20.80
CA ALA A 128 -1.94 2.29 -19.49
C ALA A 128 -2.28 3.55 -18.69
N PHE A 129 -2.73 4.58 -19.40
CA PHE A 129 -3.02 5.90 -18.84
C PHE A 129 -4.48 6.30 -19.09
N GLY A 130 -5.32 5.31 -19.43
CA GLY A 130 -6.78 5.44 -19.52
C GLY A 130 -7.46 5.25 -18.17
N LYS A 131 -8.78 5.43 -18.15
CA LYS A 131 -9.59 5.25 -16.93
C LYS A 131 -10.08 3.80 -16.72
N GLU A 132 -9.77 2.91 -17.66
CA GLU A 132 -10.26 1.53 -17.67
C GLU A 132 -9.49 0.66 -16.69
N LEU A 133 -10.20 -0.24 -15.98
CA LEU A 133 -9.58 -1.27 -15.16
C LEU A 133 -8.80 -2.25 -16.04
N VAL A 134 -7.48 -2.23 -15.88
CA VAL A 134 -6.57 -3.13 -16.59
C VAL A 134 -6.68 -4.53 -15.98
N THR A 135 -7.06 -5.50 -16.80
CA THR A 135 -7.19 -6.93 -16.43
C THR A 135 -6.32 -7.80 -17.34
N GLU A 136 -6.30 -9.11 -17.10
CA GLU A 136 -5.61 -10.10 -17.94
C GLU A 136 -6.08 -10.12 -19.41
N LYS A 137 -7.19 -9.44 -19.73
CA LYS A 137 -7.71 -9.29 -21.10
C LYS A 137 -6.96 -8.26 -21.93
N PHE A 138 -6.15 -7.41 -21.30
CA PHE A 138 -5.48 -6.28 -21.97
C PHE A 138 -4.08 -6.62 -22.51
N PHE A 139 -3.62 -7.87 -22.37
CA PHE A 139 -2.33 -8.28 -22.93
C PHE A 139 -2.19 -7.89 -24.40
N HIS A 140 -1.06 -7.26 -24.75
CA HIS A 140 -0.80 -6.74 -26.09
C HIS A 140 -1.13 -7.81 -27.15
N PRO A 141 -1.86 -7.48 -28.23
CA PRO A 141 -2.29 -8.45 -29.24
C PRO A 141 -1.15 -8.96 -30.13
N ALA A 142 0.12 -8.71 -29.76
CA ALA A 142 1.27 -9.08 -30.58
C ALA A 142 1.35 -10.60 -30.75
N THR A 143 1.74 -10.99 -31.95
CA THR A 143 2.10 -12.35 -32.37
C THR A 143 3.51 -12.32 -32.96
N LEU A 144 4.13 -13.50 -33.12
CA LEU A 144 5.45 -13.58 -33.77
C LEU A 144 5.40 -13.09 -35.23
N GLU A 145 4.27 -13.24 -35.93
CA GLU A 145 4.14 -12.76 -37.32
C GLU A 145 3.97 -11.25 -37.42
N THR A 146 3.46 -10.60 -36.36
CA THR A 146 3.14 -9.16 -36.35
C THR A 146 4.23 -8.30 -35.70
N LEU A 147 5.29 -8.91 -35.17
CA LEU A 147 6.41 -8.21 -34.54
C LEU A 147 7.32 -7.58 -35.59
N ASP A 148 7.32 -6.24 -35.64
CA ASP A 148 8.21 -5.45 -36.50
C ASP A 148 9.46 -5.01 -35.72
N ARG A 149 10.61 -5.59 -36.08
CA ARG A 149 11.92 -5.33 -35.46
C ARG A 149 12.54 -3.99 -35.86
N HIS A 150 11.86 -3.19 -36.69
CA HIS A 150 12.27 -1.83 -37.05
C HIS A 150 11.59 -0.75 -36.18
N GLN A 151 10.70 -1.14 -35.27
CA GLN A 151 10.02 -0.23 -34.36
C GLN A 151 10.96 0.32 -33.26
N ALA A 152 10.43 1.24 -32.45
CA ALA A 152 11.19 1.79 -31.32
C ALA A 152 11.60 0.67 -30.34
N PRO A 153 12.82 0.74 -29.74
CA PRO A 153 13.32 -0.27 -28.81
C PRO A 153 12.35 -0.70 -27.71
N MET A 154 11.61 0.26 -27.13
CA MET A 154 10.60 -0.02 -26.10
C MET A 154 9.42 -0.83 -26.62
N THR A 155 8.99 -0.59 -27.85
CA THR A 155 7.90 -1.34 -28.49
C THR A 155 8.34 -2.78 -28.75
N ILE A 156 9.55 -2.98 -29.28
CA ILE A 156 10.12 -4.31 -29.51
C ILE A 156 10.24 -5.06 -28.18
N TYR A 157 10.73 -4.40 -27.13
CA TYR A 157 10.81 -4.97 -25.79
C TYR A 157 9.44 -5.41 -25.26
N GLN A 158 8.44 -4.54 -25.34
CA GLN A 158 7.08 -4.80 -24.89
C GLN A 158 6.45 -5.99 -25.62
N GLN A 159 6.56 -6.03 -26.95
CA GLN A 159 6.06 -7.15 -27.75
C GLN A 159 6.81 -8.44 -27.43
N SER A 160 8.15 -8.38 -27.31
CA SER A 160 8.98 -9.55 -26.98
C SER A 160 8.63 -10.15 -25.62
N LYS A 161 8.46 -9.33 -24.58
CA LYS A 161 8.03 -9.80 -23.26
C LYS A 161 6.61 -10.35 -23.27
N THR A 162 5.69 -9.71 -23.99
CA THR A 162 4.31 -10.21 -24.13
C THR A 162 4.29 -11.59 -24.80
N LEU A 163 5.08 -11.78 -25.85
CA LEU A 163 5.20 -13.07 -26.53
C LEU A 163 5.83 -14.12 -25.62
N ALA A 164 6.85 -13.75 -24.83
CA ALA A 164 7.48 -14.65 -23.88
C ALA A 164 6.47 -15.13 -22.83
N ASP A 165 5.71 -14.21 -22.24
CA ASP A 165 4.70 -14.52 -21.22
C ASP A 165 3.60 -15.43 -21.78
N LYS A 166 3.07 -15.12 -22.98
CA LYS A 166 2.10 -15.98 -23.68
C LYS A 166 2.66 -17.38 -23.92
N LYS A 167 3.92 -17.48 -24.37
CA LYS A 167 4.54 -18.78 -24.65
C LYS A 167 4.82 -19.58 -23.37
N VAL A 168 5.16 -18.91 -22.27
CA VAL A 168 5.25 -19.56 -20.94
C VAL A 168 3.88 -20.09 -20.52
N TRP A 169 2.78 -19.39 -20.77
CA TRP A 169 1.44 -19.93 -20.47
C TRP A 169 1.09 -21.17 -21.27
N GLU A 170 1.53 -21.26 -22.53
CA GLU A 170 1.40 -22.49 -23.32
C GLU A 170 2.20 -23.62 -22.69
N LEU A 171 3.47 -23.36 -22.31
CA LEU A 171 4.30 -24.34 -21.61
C LEU A 171 3.70 -24.76 -20.27
N ALA A 172 3.08 -23.85 -19.52
CA ALA A 172 2.40 -24.18 -18.27
C ALA A 172 1.23 -25.15 -18.46
N LYS A 173 0.55 -25.11 -19.62
CA LYS A 173 -0.49 -26.08 -19.99
C LYS A 173 0.10 -27.42 -20.42
N GLU A 174 1.24 -27.40 -21.09
CA GLU A 174 1.96 -28.61 -21.53
C GLU A 174 2.60 -29.37 -20.34
N TYR A 175 3.02 -28.66 -19.30
CA TYR A 175 3.70 -29.20 -18.12
C TYR A 175 2.94 -28.87 -16.82
N PRO A 176 1.77 -29.49 -16.57
CA PRO A 176 0.91 -29.16 -15.43
C PRO A 176 1.53 -29.47 -14.06
N ASP A 177 2.57 -30.31 -14.01
CA ASP A 177 3.31 -30.63 -12.78
C ASP A 177 4.31 -29.54 -12.37
N VAL A 178 4.52 -28.51 -13.19
CA VAL A 178 5.43 -27.40 -12.92
C VAL A 178 4.62 -26.17 -12.53
N ASP A 179 4.88 -25.63 -11.34
CA ASP A 179 4.30 -24.39 -10.83
C ASP A 179 4.97 -23.18 -11.53
N PHE A 180 4.24 -22.56 -12.45
CA PHE A 180 4.64 -21.34 -13.14
C PHE A 180 4.01 -20.11 -12.51
N THR A 181 4.82 -19.11 -12.19
CA THR A 181 4.34 -17.79 -11.77
C THR A 181 4.97 -16.70 -12.63
N ILE A 182 4.16 -15.83 -13.24
CA ILE A 182 4.65 -14.63 -13.94
C ILE A 182 4.24 -13.40 -13.12
N LEU A 183 5.22 -12.59 -12.72
CA LEU A 183 5.00 -11.33 -12.02
C LEU A 183 5.21 -10.17 -13.00
N LEU A 184 4.27 -9.23 -13.06
CA LEU A 184 4.34 -8.06 -13.93
C LEU A 184 4.62 -6.79 -13.11
N PRO A 185 5.88 -6.55 -12.69
CA PRO A 185 6.17 -5.39 -11.86
C PRO A 185 5.93 -4.08 -12.64
N PRO A 186 5.32 -3.07 -12.01
CA PRO A 186 5.32 -1.70 -12.51
C PRO A 186 6.71 -1.05 -12.28
N ALA A 187 6.81 0.27 -12.39
CA ALA A 187 8.02 0.96 -11.93
C ALA A 187 8.23 0.72 -10.42
N VAL A 188 9.38 0.17 -10.05
CA VAL A 188 9.72 -0.14 -8.66
C VAL A 188 10.66 0.92 -8.11
N PHE A 189 10.29 1.56 -7.01
CA PHE A 189 11.10 2.58 -6.37
C PHE A 189 11.47 2.14 -4.96
N GLY A 190 12.65 2.54 -4.48
CA GLY A 190 13.07 2.21 -3.12
C GLY A 190 14.58 2.28 -2.91
N PRO A 191 15.05 2.07 -1.67
CA PRO A 191 16.48 2.04 -1.37
C PRO A 191 17.16 0.86 -2.08
N LEU A 192 18.45 1.00 -2.38
CA LEU A 192 19.28 -0.12 -2.85
C LEU A 192 19.60 -1.08 -1.69
N VAL A 193 19.92 -2.34 -2.00
CA VAL A 193 20.48 -3.25 -1.00
C VAL A 193 21.83 -2.73 -0.46
N PRO A 194 22.22 -3.10 0.77
CA PRO A 194 23.53 -2.76 1.30
C PRO A 194 24.66 -3.14 0.34
N ASN A 195 25.71 -2.32 0.26
CA ASN A 195 26.88 -2.51 -0.60
C ASN A 195 26.59 -2.54 -2.11
N PHE A 196 25.39 -2.16 -2.56
CA PHE A 196 25.13 -2.06 -4.00
C PHE A 196 26.02 -0.97 -4.62
N PRO A 197 26.83 -1.30 -5.64
CA PRO A 197 27.74 -0.33 -6.23
C PRO A 197 26.94 0.68 -7.06
N VAL A 198 26.78 1.88 -6.52
CA VAL A 198 26.25 3.03 -7.28
C VAL A 198 27.36 3.52 -8.20
N THR A 199 27.08 3.57 -9.49
CA THR A 199 28.00 4.13 -10.49
C THR A 199 27.43 5.43 -11.03
N ASP A 200 28.28 6.20 -11.72
CA ASP A 200 27.85 7.44 -12.40
C ASP A 200 26.86 7.17 -13.55
N SER A 201 26.65 5.90 -13.91
CA SER A 201 25.68 5.52 -14.93
C SER A 201 24.26 5.59 -14.34
N PRO A 202 23.37 6.43 -14.88
CA PRO A 202 22.04 6.59 -14.32
C PRO A 202 21.16 5.33 -14.43
N THR A 203 21.47 4.42 -15.35
CA THR A 203 20.76 3.13 -15.46
C THR A 203 21.12 2.15 -14.34
N SER A 204 22.20 2.40 -13.58
CA SER A 204 22.66 1.51 -12.50
C SER A 204 21.70 1.43 -11.32
N ILE A 205 20.86 2.45 -11.14
CA ILE A 205 19.86 2.56 -10.06
C ILE A 205 18.44 2.18 -10.52
N GLY A 206 18.30 1.60 -11.72
CA GLY A 206 17.02 1.15 -12.25
C GLY A 206 16.00 2.29 -12.38
N THR A 207 14.75 2.02 -12.01
CA THR A 207 13.65 2.99 -12.10
C THR A 207 13.77 4.18 -11.15
N ASN A 208 14.59 4.10 -10.09
CA ASN A 208 14.92 5.26 -9.23
C ASN A 208 15.54 6.42 -10.01
N TYR A 209 16.17 6.15 -11.15
CA TYR A 209 16.69 7.20 -12.02
C TYR A 209 15.64 8.26 -12.36
N ASN A 210 14.38 7.85 -12.60
CA ASN A 210 13.31 8.80 -12.91
C ASN A 210 13.06 9.76 -11.75
N LEU A 211 13.08 9.27 -10.50
CA LEU A 211 12.96 10.11 -9.31
C LEU A 211 14.17 11.02 -9.15
N CYS A 212 15.38 10.49 -9.26
CA CYS A 212 16.60 11.30 -9.18
C CYS A 212 16.63 12.40 -10.23
N LYS A 213 16.21 12.10 -11.46
CA LYS A 213 16.07 13.07 -12.54
C LYS A 213 15.10 14.19 -12.16
N ILE A 214 13.89 13.85 -11.69
CA ILE A 214 12.90 14.85 -11.22
C ILE A 214 13.48 15.71 -10.09
N LEU A 215 14.14 15.10 -9.10
CA LEU A 215 14.72 15.80 -7.96
C LEU A 215 15.88 16.74 -8.35
N THR A 216 16.67 16.36 -9.36
CA THR A 216 17.88 17.12 -9.75
C THR A 216 17.63 18.15 -10.83
N THR A 217 16.60 17.96 -11.67
CA THR A 217 16.35 18.81 -12.85
C THR A 217 14.96 19.46 -12.85
N GLY A 218 14.17 19.28 -11.78
CA GLY A 218 12.88 19.93 -11.59
C GLY A 218 11.75 19.32 -12.43
N THR A 219 10.58 19.98 -12.42
CA THR A 219 9.35 19.51 -13.09
C THR A 219 9.46 19.46 -14.63
N GLU A 220 10.43 20.14 -15.23
CA GLU A 220 10.72 20.04 -16.68
C GLU A 220 11.34 18.69 -17.06
N ALA A 221 11.75 17.90 -16.07
CA ALA A 221 12.44 16.64 -16.27
C ALA A 221 11.54 15.40 -16.23
N TYR A 222 10.23 15.59 -16.03
CA TYR A 222 9.25 14.53 -16.22
C TYR A 222 9.53 13.83 -17.55
N PRO A 223 9.59 12.49 -17.58
CA PRO A 223 9.73 11.79 -18.84
C PRO A 223 8.61 12.21 -19.79
N SER A 224 8.96 12.39 -21.06
CA SER A 224 8.01 12.69 -22.14
C SER A 224 7.04 11.53 -22.42
N TYR A 225 7.26 10.39 -21.76
CA TYR A 225 6.31 9.31 -21.64
C TYR A 225 5.54 9.56 -20.34
N PRO A 226 4.22 9.76 -20.39
CA PRO A 226 3.43 9.99 -19.19
C PRO A 226 3.66 8.80 -18.24
N LEU A 227 4.40 9.01 -17.15
CA LEU A 227 4.57 7.99 -16.12
C LEU A 227 3.31 8.04 -15.25
N GLY A 228 2.26 7.36 -15.70
CA GLY A 228 1.10 7.02 -14.87
C GLY A 228 0.23 8.21 -14.48
N HIS A 229 -0.98 8.26 -15.01
CA HIS A 229 -2.09 8.75 -14.20
C HIS A 229 -2.33 7.72 -13.09
N LEU A 230 -2.40 8.15 -11.83
CA LEU A 230 -3.26 7.45 -10.89
C LEU A 230 -4.65 7.53 -11.50
N ALA A 231 -5.12 6.42 -12.06
CA ALA A 231 -6.50 6.31 -12.49
C ALA A 231 -7.36 6.55 -11.26
N ASP A 232 -8.06 7.67 -11.26
CA ASP A 232 -9.28 7.82 -10.47
C ASP A 232 -10.23 6.68 -10.90
N PRO A 233 -10.61 5.75 -10.01
CA PRO A 233 -11.52 4.66 -10.32
C PRO A 233 -12.93 5.14 -10.72
N SER A 234 -13.18 6.45 -10.83
CA SER A 234 -14.46 7.02 -11.25
C SER A 234 -14.87 6.76 -12.71
N ALA A 235 -14.19 5.90 -13.47
CA ALA A 235 -14.53 5.70 -14.88
C ALA A 235 -14.33 4.27 -15.39
N THR A 236 -14.98 3.34 -14.72
CA THR A 236 -16.26 2.84 -15.26
C THR A 236 -17.17 2.67 -14.06
N VAL A 237 -18.28 3.41 -14.01
CA VAL A 237 -19.36 3.04 -13.10
C VAL A 237 -19.91 1.72 -13.67
N SER A 238 -19.34 0.58 -13.27
CA SER A 238 -20.15 -0.63 -13.23
C SER A 238 -21.32 -0.30 -12.33
N ASP A 239 -22.54 -0.69 -12.72
CA ASP A 239 -23.70 -0.50 -11.87
C ASP A 239 -23.35 -0.89 -10.44
N SER A 240 -23.65 -0.01 -9.48
CA SER A 240 -23.36 -0.26 -8.07
C SER A 240 -23.96 -1.61 -7.69
N VAL A 241 -23.12 -2.58 -7.33
CA VAL A 241 -23.59 -3.90 -6.94
C VAL A 241 -24.17 -3.78 -5.53
N PRO A 242 -25.49 -3.97 -5.33
CA PRO A 242 -26.06 -3.95 -4.00
C PRO A 242 -25.54 -5.16 -3.23
N ILE A 243 -25.02 -4.91 -2.03
CA ILE A 243 -24.57 -5.96 -1.12
C ILE A 243 -25.65 -6.15 -0.07
N GLU A 244 -26.24 -7.34 -0.04
CA GLU A 244 -27.15 -7.72 1.04
C GLU A 244 -26.36 -8.13 2.27
N THR A 245 -26.27 -7.23 3.23
CA THR A 245 -25.53 -7.45 4.48
C THR A 245 -26.30 -8.32 5.48
N ALA A 246 -27.61 -8.49 5.29
CA ALA A 246 -28.52 -9.18 6.22
C ALA A 246 -28.42 -8.64 7.66
N HIS A 247 -28.13 -7.34 7.82
CA HIS A 247 -28.31 -6.62 9.08
C HIS A 247 -29.81 -6.43 9.36
N GLU A 248 -30.18 -6.49 10.63
CA GLU A 248 -31.59 -6.36 11.05
C GLU A 248 -31.99 -4.91 11.38
N ASP A 249 -31.04 -3.98 11.31
CA ASP A 249 -31.22 -2.57 11.64
C ASP A 249 -30.18 -1.70 10.89
N MET A 250 -30.26 -0.38 11.04
CA MET A 250 -29.44 0.63 10.36
C MET A 250 -27.94 0.34 10.47
N ILE A 251 -27.27 0.39 9.32
CA ILE A 251 -25.81 0.26 9.21
C ILE A 251 -25.19 1.63 9.43
N HIS A 252 -24.18 1.71 10.30
CA HIS A 252 -23.53 2.97 10.69
C HIS A 252 -22.18 3.20 10.03
N ASP A 253 -21.46 2.12 9.72
CA ASP A 253 -20.14 2.19 9.09
C ASP A 253 -19.86 0.94 8.25
N ALA A 254 -19.03 1.12 7.24
CA ALA A 254 -18.57 0.08 6.34
C ALA A 254 -17.14 0.38 5.88
N GLN A 255 -16.22 -0.56 6.06
CA GLN A 255 -14.80 -0.38 5.74
C GLN A 255 -14.24 -1.60 5.02
N LEU A 256 -13.54 -1.35 3.92
CA LEU A 256 -12.71 -2.36 3.27
C LEU A 256 -11.40 -2.56 4.05
N ASP A 257 -10.87 -3.79 4.02
CA ASP A 257 -9.52 -4.05 4.49
C ASP A 257 -8.46 -3.44 3.56
N TYR A 258 -7.20 -3.50 3.99
CA TYR A 258 -6.06 -2.93 3.26
C TYR A 258 -5.97 -3.40 1.79
N TYR A 259 -6.41 -4.63 1.50
CA TYR A 259 -6.34 -5.21 0.16
C TYR A 259 -7.63 -5.08 -0.65
N GLY A 260 -8.70 -4.53 -0.07
CA GLY A 260 -10.03 -4.49 -0.68
C GLY A 260 -10.68 -5.87 -0.88
N LYS A 261 -10.22 -6.89 -0.16
CA LYS A 261 -10.69 -8.29 -0.25
C LYS A 261 -11.64 -8.69 0.87
N ARG A 262 -11.78 -7.84 1.89
CA ARG A 262 -12.73 -8.02 2.98
C ARG A 262 -13.49 -6.73 3.21
N LEU A 263 -14.80 -6.84 3.37
CA LEU A 263 -15.67 -5.74 3.78
C LEU A 263 -16.17 -6.01 5.19
N ALA A 264 -15.97 -5.07 6.11
CA ALA A 264 -16.60 -5.08 7.42
C ALA A 264 -17.74 -4.06 7.47
N THR A 265 -18.88 -4.45 8.03
CA THR A 265 -20.04 -3.56 8.27
C THR A 265 -20.48 -3.67 9.72
N CYS A 266 -21.04 -2.58 10.28
CA CYS A 266 -21.58 -2.58 11.63
C CYS A 266 -22.91 -1.85 11.75
N SER A 267 -23.76 -2.29 12.67
CA SER A 267 -25.18 -1.89 12.71
C SER A 267 -25.72 -1.65 14.13
N SER A 268 -26.85 -0.96 14.20
CA SER A 268 -27.73 -0.90 15.37
C SER A 268 -28.17 -2.27 15.89
N ASP A 269 -28.13 -3.32 15.07
CA ASP A 269 -28.46 -4.70 15.48
C ASP A 269 -27.45 -5.33 16.46
N ARG A 270 -26.38 -4.57 16.80
CA ARG A 270 -25.32 -4.91 17.75
C ARG A 270 -24.30 -5.91 17.19
N THR A 271 -24.30 -6.13 15.88
CA THR A 271 -23.39 -7.05 15.22
C THR A 271 -22.42 -6.33 14.29
N VAL A 272 -21.28 -6.96 14.09
CA VAL A 272 -20.35 -6.63 12.99
C VAL A 272 -20.39 -7.82 12.03
N LYS A 273 -20.41 -7.56 10.73
CA LYS A 273 -20.35 -8.61 9.71
C LYS A 273 -19.14 -8.41 8.83
N VAL A 274 -18.46 -9.51 8.50
CA VAL A 274 -17.29 -9.50 7.62
C VAL A 274 -17.57 -10.36 6.39
N PHE A 275 -17.36 -9.81 5.20
CA PHE A 275 -17.63 -10.44 3.91
C PHE A 275 -16.36 -10.55 3.09
N ASP A 276 -16.27 -11.60 2.29
CA ASP A 276 -15.20 -11.75 1.31
C ASP A 276 -15.60 -11.04 0.01
N VAL A 277 -14.75 -10.13 -0.45
CA VAL A 277 -14.96 -9.38 -1.69
C VAL A 277 -14.16 -10.05 -2.81
N VAL A 278 -14.86 -10.56 -3.82
CA VAL A 278 -14.28 -11.24 -4.99
C VAL A 278 -14.77 -10.54 -6.25
N ASP A 279 -13.85 -10.04 -7.08
CA ASP A 279 -14.17 -9.30 -8.32
C ASP A 279 -15.05 -8.06 -8.10
N GLY A 280 -14.93 -7.40 -6.94
CA GLY A 280 -15.77 -6.26 -6.58
C GLY A 280 -17.16 -6.63 -6.06
N ASP A 281 -17.47 -7.93 -5.95
CA ASP A 281 -18.73 -8.45 -5.41
C ASP A 281 -18.50 -9.14 -4.05
N ALA A 282 -19.15 -8.62 -3.01
CA ALA A 282 -19.12 -9.21 -1.67
C ALA A 282 -20.09 -10.40 -1.50
N SER A 283 -20.94 -10.66 -2.49
CA SER A 283 -22.08 -11.58 -2.42
C SER A 283 -21.71 -13.08 -2.50
N LYS A 284 -20.52 -13.42 -3.00
CA LYS A 284 -20.19 -14.83 -3.33
C LYS A 284 -19.87 -15.74 -2.14
N THR A 285 -19.74 -15.20 -0.92
CA THR A 285 -19.70 -16.03 0.30
C THR A 285 -21.05 -15.99 0.99
N SER A 286 -21.82 -17.06 0.83
CA SER A 286 -23.11 -17.25 1.49
C SER A 286 -22.96 -17.17 3.02
N GLY A 287 -23.30 -16.02 3.59
CA GLY A 287 -23.59 -15.83 5.01
C GLY A 287 -22.78 -14.76 5.76
N GLY A 288 -21.59 -14.38 5.28
CA GLY A 288 -20.65 -13.51 6.01
C GLY A 288 -20.29 -14.02 7.42
N HIS A 289 -19.20 -13.56 8.00
CA HIS A 289 -18.89 -13.85 9.39
C HIS A 289 -19.61 -12.85 10.29
N THR A 290 -20.62 -13.31 11.05
CA THR A 290 -21.33 -12.46 12.03
C THR A 290 -20.61 -12.48 13.37
N LEU A 291 -20.05 -11.35 13.77
CA LEU A 291 -19.35 -11.13 15.03
C LEU A 291 -20.35 -10.61 16.07
N LYS A 292 -20.56 -11.38 17.13
CA LYS A 292 -21.47 -11.04 18.23
C LYS A 292 -20.68 -10.82 19.52
N GLY A 293 -20.94 -9.73 20.20
CA GLY A 293 -20.26 -9.41 21.47
C GLY A 293 -20.67 -8.08 22.08
N HIS A 294 -21.06 -7.09 21.26
CA HIS A 294 -21.58 -5.82 21.73
C HIS A 294 -23.00 -5.96 22.30
N THR A 295 -23.34 -5.11 23.27
CA THR A 295 -24.67 -5.04 23.89
C THR A 295 -25.49 -3.84 23.43
N GLY A 296 -24.91 -2.95 22.61
CA GLY A 296 -25.57 -1.78 22.02
C GLY A 296 -25.18 -1.56 20.54
N PRO A 297 -25.79 -0.56 19.87
CA PRO A 297 -25.45 -0.20 18.49
C PRO A 297 -23.94 -0.08 18.26
N VAL A 298 -23.45 -0.61 17.15
CA VAL A 298 -22.01 -0.54 16.79
C VAL A 298 -21.82 0.62 15.81
N TRP A 299 -20.99 1.59 16.17
CA TRP A 299 -20.88 2.87 15.46
C TRP A 299 -19.81 2.92 14.38
N GLN A 300 -18.70 2.23 14.61
CA GLN A 300 -17.56 2.26 13.71
C GLN A 300 -16.76 0.95 13.76
N VAL A 301 -16.18 0.58 12.63
CA VAL A 301 -15.20 -0.50 12.49
C VAL A 301 -13.89 0.04 11.92
N ALA A 302 -12.77 -0.57 12.30
CA ALA A 302 -11.46 -0.17 11.77
C ALA A 302 -10.54 -1.38 11.61
N TRP A 303 -9.99 -1.56 10.41
CA TRP A 303 -9.03 -2.61 10.09
C TRP A 303 -7.62 -2.24 10.57
N ALA A 304 -6.94 -3.17 11.23
CA ALA A 304 -5.52 -3.02 11.52
C ALA A 304 -4.67 -3.27 10.26
N HIS A 305 -3.43 -2.78 10.27
CA HIS A 305 -2.50 -3.05 9.18
C HIS A 305 -2.21 -4.57 9.06
N PRO A 306 -2.17 -5.15 7.84
CA PRO A 306 -2.01 -6.60 7.63
C PRO A 306 -0.76 -7.21 8.24
N LYS A 307 0.28 -6.40 8.50
CA LYS A 307 1.49 -6.80 9.23
C LYS A 307 1.18 -7.43 10.60
N PHE A 308 0.08 -7.05 11.23
CA PHE A 308 -0.36 -7.59 12.53
C PHE A 308 -1.33 -8.78 12.40
N GLY A 309 -1.62 -9.20 11.15
CA GLY A 309 -2.64 -10.19 10.81
C GLY A 309 -4.00 -9.55 10.50
N HIS A 310 -5.00 -10.40 10.27
CA HIS A 310 -6.38 -9.99 10.01
C HIS A 310 -7.07 -9.62 11.33
N ILE A 311 -6.93 -8.35 11.73
CA ILE A 311 -7.48 -7.79 12.97
C ILE A 311 -8.45 -6.67 12.64
N LEU A 312 -9.60 -6.67 13.32
CA LEU A 312 -10.65 -5.67 13.20
C LEU A 312 -10.98 -5.11 14.59
N ALA A 313 -11.10 -3.79 14.72
CA ALA A 313 -11.63 -3.15 15.91
C ALA A 313 -13.07 -2.70 15.66
N SER A 314 -13.92 -2.76 16.68
CA SER A 314 -15.27 -2.18 16.65
C SER A 314 -15.59 -1.43 17.93
N CYS A 315 -16.32 -0.32 17.82
CA CYS A 315 -16.77 0.47 18.97
C CYS A 315 -18.28 0.67 18.99
N SER A 316 -18.85 0.80 20.18
CA SER A 316 -20.29 0.75 20.38
C SER A 316 -20.80 1.71 21.44
N TYR A 317 -22.10 1.98 21.36
CA TYR A 317 -22.90 2.65 22.38
C TYR A 317 -22.78 2.01 23.77
N ASP A 318 -22.44 0.73 23.86
CA ASP A 318 -22.25 0.02 25.14
C ASP A 318 -21.01 0.45 25.94
N GLY A 319 -20.23 1.40 25.42
CA GLY A 319 -19.03 1.92 26.06
C GLY A 319 -17.80 1.02 25.89
N LYS A 320 -17.85 0.04 24.98
CA LYS A 320 -16.78 -0.92 24.77
C LYS A 320 -16.14 -0.80 23.40
N VAL A 321 -14.87 -1.20 23.34
CA VAL A 321 -14.15 -1.48 22.10
C VAL A 321 -13.77 -2.96 22.09
N LEU A 322 -14.17 -3.67 21.04
CA LEU A 322 -13.86 -5.08 20.86
C LEU A 322 -12.82 -5.25 19.75
N ILE A 323 -11.84 -6.11 19.98
CA ILE A 323 -10.82 -6.48 19.00
C ILE A 323 -11.08 -7.91 18.55
N TRP A 324 -11.25 -8.07 17.24
CA TRP A 324 -11.55 -9.32 16.57
C TRP A 324 -10.34 -9.75 15.76
N LYS A 325 -10.07 -11.06 15.74
CA LYS A 325 -9.02 -11.65 14.91
C LYS A 325 -9.53 -12.89 14.21
N GLU A 326 -9.19 -12.99 12.93
CA GLU A 326 -9.41 -14.20 12.14
C GLU A 326 -8.38 -15.27 12.53
N GLN A 327 -8.86 -16.47 12.86
CA GLN A 327 -8.00 -17.62 13.14
C GLN A 327 -7.85 -18.48 11.88
N GLN A 328 -6.61 -18.83 11.52
CA GLN A 328 -6.33 -19.80 10.48
C GLN A 328 -6.66 -21.20 10.99
N SER A 329 -7.84 -21.74 10.64
CA SER A 329 -8.16 -23.15 10.83
C SER A 329 -7.71 -23.97 9.62
N GLN A 330 -7.07 -25.13 9.85
CA GLN A 330 -6.75 -26.13 8.82
C GLN A 330 -7.98 -26.98 8.39
N ALA A 331 -9.14 -26.79 9.01
CA ALA A 331 -10.39 -27.44 8.62
C ALA A 331 -11.45 -26.36 8.33
N SER A 332 -11.95 -26.36 7.10
CA SER A 332 -13.10 -25.62 6.53
C SER A 332 -13.80 -24.58 7.43
N ALA A 333 -13.74 -23.32 6.98
CA ALA A 333 -14.20 -22.05 7.56
C ALA A 333 -13.28 -21.44 8.64
N GLY A 334 -12.39 -20.53 8.22
CA GLY A 334 -11.64 -19.65 9.12
C GLY A 334 -12.60 -18.90 10.04
N GLY A 335 -12.39 -19.01 11.35
CA GLY A 335 -13.30 -18.46 12.35
C GLY A 335 -12.81 -17.12 12.87
N TRP A 336 -13.72 -16.16 13.04
CA TRP A 336 -13.43 -14.92 13.75
C TRP A 336 -13.66 -15.09 15.24
N SER A 337 -12.77 -14.53 16.05
CA SER A 337 -12.86 -14.59 17.51
C SER A 337 -12.53 -13.25 18.14
N LYS A 338 -13.16 -12.94 19.28
CA LYS A 338 -12.79 -11.79 20.11
C LYS A 338 -11.48 -12.08 20.83
N VAL A 339 -10.46 -11.26 20.59
CA VAL A 339 -9.12 -11.38 21.20
C VAL A 339 -8.79 -10.27 22.20
N GLY A 340 -9.59 -9.20 22.21
CA GLY A 340 -9.43 -8.09 23.15
C GLY A 340 -10.75 -7.39 23.42
N GLU A 341 -10.88 -6.82 24.62
CA GLU A 341 -12.03 -6.02 25.04
C GLU A 341 -11.52 -4.87 25.93
N HIS A 342 -11.90 -3.65 25.57
CA HIS A 342 -11.63 -2.45 26.34
C HIS A 342 -12.95 -1.87 26.86
N THR A 343 -13.02 -1.63 28.17
CA THR A 343 -14.26 -1.31 28.92
C THR A 343 -14.09 -0.14 29.88
N LEU A 344 -13.03 0.66 29.75
CA LEU A 344 -12.73 1.73 30.71
C LEU A 344 -13.59 2.98 30.50
N HIS A 345 -14.25 3.12 29.34
CA HIS A 345 -15.15 4.23 29.06
C HIS A 345 -16.50 4.05 29.76
N THR A 346 -17.04 5.17 30.27
CA THR A 346 -18.32 5.16 31.03
C THR A 346 -19.53 5.55 30.18
N ALA A 347 -19.32 5.86 28.90
CA ALA A 347 -20.35 6.20 27.94
C ALA A 347 -19.99 5.67 26.53
N SER A 348 -20.89 5.85 25.56
CA SER A 348 -20.74 5.44 24.16
C SER A 348 -19.34 5.73 23.60
N VAL A 349 -18.71 4.74 22.97
CA VAL A 349 -17.46 4.93 22.21
C VAL A 349 -17.82 5.14 20.74
N ASN A 350 -17.59 6.35 20.25
CA ASN A 350 -18.15 6.83 18.98
C ASN A 350 -17.20 6.60 17.80
N SER A 351 -15.90 6.50 18.05
CA SER A 351 -14.90 6.34 17.00
C SER A 351 -13.67 5.57 17.47
N VAL A 352 -13.10 4.80 16.54
CA VAL A 352 -11.85 4.07 16.68
C VAL A 352 -10.97 4.25 15.45
N SER A 353 -9.67 4.39 15.65
CA SER A 353 -8.71 4.58 14.55
C SER A 353 -7.39 3.89 14.87
N TRP A 354 -6.92 3.02 13.97
CA TRP A 354 -5.60 2.38 14.08
C TRP A 354 -4.50 3.36 13.69
N ALA A 355 -3.41 3.35 14.46
CA ALA A 355 -2.23 4.14 14.18
C ALA A 355 -1.49 3.62 12.92
N PRO A 356 -0.68 4.47 12.27
CA PRO A 356 0.28 4.03 11.28
C PRO A 356 1.13 2.86 11.80
N HIS A 357 1.29 1.83 10.97
CA HIS A 357 1.92 0.57 11.36
C HIS A 357 3.39 0.70 11.80
N GLU A 358 4.05 1.80 11.45
CA GLU A 358 5.38 2.18 11.91
C GLU A 358 5.42 2.45 13.43
N LEU A 359 4.30 2.84 14.03
CA LEU A 359 4.15 3.08 15.47
C LEU A 359 3.80 1.80 16.27
N GLY A 360 3.62 0.68 15.58
CA GLY A 360 3.14 -0.57 16.15
C GLY A 360 1.61 -0.73 16.10
N ALA A 361 1.11 -1.77 16.77
CA ALA A 361 -0.32 -2.05 16.85
C ALA A 361 -0.96 -1.18 17.95
N MET A 362 -1.35 0.04 17.57
CA MET A 362 -1.93 1.03 18.46
C MET A 362 -3.30 1.50 17.96
N LEU A 363 -4.27 1.66 18.85
CA LEU A 363 -5.64 2.06 18.53
C LEU A 363 -6.06 3.25 19.40
N ALA A 364 -6.49 4.35 18.78
CA ALA A 364 -7.12 5.46 19.48
C ALA A 364 -8.64 5.26 19.52
N CYS A 365 -9.27 5.65 20.62
CA CYS A 365 -10.72 5.55 20.82
C CYS A 365 -11.26 6.85 21.43
N ALA A 366 -12.41 7.32 20.92
CA ALA A 366 -13.10 8.52 21.38
C ALA A 366 -14.46 8.17 22.00
N SER A 367 -14.74 8.70 23.19
CA SER A 367 -15.99 8.44 23.90
C SER A 367 -16.77 9.71 24.25
N SER A 368 -18.09 9.56 24.32
CA SER A 368 -19.02 10.56 24.85
C SER A 368 -18.79 10.88 26.34
N ASP A 369 -17.95 10.13 27.06
CA ASP A 369 -17.55 10.47 28.44
C ASP A 369 -16.52 11.62 28.50
N GLY A 370 -16.13 12.16 27.34
CA GLY A 370 -15.16 13.24 27.20
C GLY A 370 -13.71 12.77 27.18
N LYS A 371 -13.46 11.47 27.38
CA LYS A 371 -12.12 10.89 27.40
C LYS A 371 -11.74 10.30 26.06
N ILE A 372 -10.44 10.21 25.88
CA ILE A 372 -9.78 9.51 24.78
C ILE A 372 -8.95 8.40 25.40
N SER A 373 -8.98 7.22 24.79
CA SER A 373 -8.10 6.12 25.16
C SER A 373 -7.17 5.76 24.01
N VAL A 374 -5.91 5.43 24.30
CA VAL A 374 -4.97 4.86 23.34
C VAL A 374 -4.55 3.48 23.83
N LEU A 375 -4.95 2.46 23.08
CA LEU A 375 -4.65 1.07 23.34
C LEU A 375 -3.38 0.68 22.58
N THR A 376 -2.37 0.17 23.28
CA THR A 376 -1.13 -0.32 22.70
C THR A 376 -1.01 -1.81 22.93
N PHE A 377 -0.92 -2.58 21.85
CA PHE A 377 -0.63 -4.00 21.91
C PHE A 377 0.88 -4.22 21.97
N LYS A 378 1.33 -4.94 23.01
CA LYS A 378 2.75 -5.23 23.24
C LYS A 378 3.11 -6.62 22.70
N ASP A 379 4.40 -6.82 22.43
CA ASP A 379 4.94 -8.10 21.92
C ASP A 379 4.75 -9.27 22.90
N ASP A 380 4.56 -8.97 24.19
CA ASP A 380 4.22 -9.96 25.24
C ASP A 380 2.76 -10.45 25.17
N GLY A 381 1.97 -9.91 24.24
CA GLY A 381 0.55 -10.22 24.06
C GLY A 381 -0.38 -9.42 24.98
N SER A 382 0.15 -8.52 25.81
CA SER A 382 -0.64 -7.67 26.69
C SER A 382 -1.12 -6.40 26.00
N TRP A 383 -2.22 -5.85 26.51
CA TRP A 383 -2.76 -4.55 26.12
C TRP A 383 -2.49 -3.55 27.24
N VAL A 384 -1.96 -2.39 26.87
CA VAL A 384 -1.89 -1.22 27.76
C VAL A 384 -2.83 -0.15 27.23
N ALA A 385 -3.56 0.51 28.13
CA ALA A 385 -4.50 1.57 27.77
C ALA A 385 -4.12 2.85 28.50
N ASP A 386 -3.74 3.88 27.76
CA ASP A 386 -3.65 5.24 28.28
C ASP A 386 -5.03 5.88 28.15
N ILE A 387 -5.56 6.44 29.24
CA ILE A 387 -6.85 7.12 29.24
C ILE A 387 -6.71 8.51 29.85
N PHE A 388 -7.21 9.53 29.14
CA PHE A 388 -7.07 10.92 29.56
C PHE A 388 -8.26 11.76 29.07
N ASN A 389 -8.44 12.92 29.69
CA ASN A 389 -9.53 13.84 29.34
C ASN A 389 -9.20 14.54 28.02
N GLY A 390 -10.07 14.42 27.03
CA GLY A 390 -9.92 15.06 25.72
C GLY A 390 -10.76 16.32 25.60
N HIS A 391 -12.07 16.15 25.70
CA HIS A 391 -13.08 17.18 25.44
C HIS A 391 -14.03 17.31 26.64
N ALA A 392 -14.49 18.53 26.93
CA ALA A 392 -15.24 18.80 28.16
C ALA A 392 -16.64 18.16 28.19
N ILE A 393 -17.27 17.99 27.03
CA ILE A 393 -18.64 17.50 26.89
C ILE A 393 -18.68 16.05 26.38
N GLY A 394 -17.82 15.71 25.42
CA GLY A 394 -17.79 14.41 24.76
C GLY A 394 -16.87 14.44 23.54
N CYS A 395 -16.27 13.31 23.21
CA CYS A 395 -15.42 13.14 22.03
C CYS A 395 -16.14 12.28 20.98
N ASN A 396 -16.28 12.82 19.76
CA ASN A 396 -17.02 12.19 18.68
C ASN A 396 -16.12 11.38 17.74
N ALA A 397 -14.93 11.88 17.43
CA ALA A 397 -14.05 11.26 16.45
C ALA A 397 -12.56 11.43 16.76
N VAL A 398 -11.76 10.50 16.26
CA VAL A 398 -10.29 10.52 16.33
C VAL A 398 -9.68 10.10 14.98
N SER A 399 -8.55 10.73 14.62
CA SER A 399 -7.82 10.39 13.39
C SER A 399 -6.31 10.58 13.56
N TRP A 400 -5.55 9.54 13.25
CA TRP A 400 -4.09 9.54 13.38
C TRP A 400 -3.39 10.39 12.34
N ALA A 401 -2.36 11.11 12.77
CA ALA A 401 -1.40 11.75 11.87
C ALA A 401 -0.46 10.68 11.27
N PRO A 402 0.18 10.98 10.12
CA PRO A 402 1.29 10.17 9.61
C PRO A 402 2.41 10.01 10.65
N ALA A 403 3.08 8.85 10.67
CA ALA A 403 4.19 8.60 11.58
C ALA A 403 5.45 9.42 11.26
N VAL A 404 5.53 10.01 10.07
CA VAL A 404 6.68 10.79 9.62
C VAL A 404 6.47 12.28 9.86
N ILE A 405 7.55 12.99 10.19
CA ILE A 405 7.52 14.44 10.30
C ILE A 405 7.30 15.03 8.90
N PRO A 406 6.37 15.99 8.72
CA PRO A 406 6.20 16.68 7.45
C PRO A 406 7.53 17.25 6.93
N GLY A 407 7.85 16.96 5.66
CA GLY A 407 9.10 17.41 5.03
C GLY A 407 10.38 16.65 5.41
N SER A 408 10.33 15.61 6.26
CA SER A 408 11.54 14.84 6.65
C SER A 408 12.14 14.03 5.51
N LEU A 409 11.37 13.73 4.45
CA LEU A 409 11.84 12.99 3.28
C LEU A 409 12.59 13.88 2.25
N ILE A 410 12.48 15.21 2.38
CA ILE A 410 13.11 16.18 1.44
C ILE A 410 14.18 17.06 2.10
N THR A 411 14.31 17.00 3.43
CA THR A 411 15.36 17.73 4.16
C THR A 411 16.63 16.87 4.20
N PRO A 412 17.79 17.35 3.70
CA PRO A 412 19.03 16.59 3.78
C PRO A 412 19.36 16.31 5.25
N GLN A 413 19.40 15.02 5.62
CA GLN A 413 19.83 14.61 6.95
C GLN A 413 21.21 15.21 7.20
N GLN A 414 21.35 15.99 8.28
CA GLN A 414 22.68 16.40 8.76
C GLN A 414 23.50 15.12 8.95
N GLN A 415 24.72 15.13 8.41
CA GLN A 415 25.65 14.00 8.38
C GLN A 415 25.62 13.23 9.71
N SER A 416 25.12 11.99 9.65
CA SER A 416 25.24 11.07 10.77
C SER A 416 26.73 10.80 11.01
N ILE A 417 27.12 10.87 12.28
CA ILE A 417 28.44 10.44 12.73
C ILE A 417 28.60 8.95 12.35
N PRO A 418 29.74 8.51 11.80
CA PRO A 418 29.94 7.10 11.45
C PRO A 418 29.71 6.20 12.69
N GLY A 419 28.70 5.33 12.64
CA GLY A 419 28.39 4.37 13.69
C GLY A 419 27.02 4.51 14.36
N GLN A 420 26.23 5.56 14.06
CA GLN A 420 24.83 5.64 14.49
C GLN A 420 23.88 5.43 13.31
N GLN A 421 22.99 4.44 13.43
CA GLN A 421 21.88 4.23 12.47
C GLN A 421 20.99 5.49 12.46
N SER A 422 20.78 6.10 11.29
CA SER A 422 19.80 7.18 11.11
C SER A 422 18.38 6.62 11.30
N GLN A 423 17.90 6.58 12.55
CA GLN A 423 16.49 6.31 12.83
C GLN A 423 15.68 7.55 12.43
N THR A 424 14.81 7.40 11.43
CA THR A 424 13.72 8.35 11.21
C THR A 424 12.87 8.38 12.47
N GLN A 425 12.92 9.48 13.23
CA GLN A 425 12.09 9.61 14.43
C GLN A 425 10.62 9.60 14.03
N SER A 426 9.92 8.54 14.42
CA SER A 426 8.49 8.41 14.24
C SER A 426 7.75 9.27 15.27
N VAL A 427 6.78 10.05 14.84
CA VAL A 427 6.00 10.93 15.72
C VAL A 427 4.61 10.35 15.95
N LYS A 428 4.26 10.17 17.22
CA LYS A 428 2.93 9.73 17.65
C LYS A 428 2.04 10.94 17.83
N ARG A 429 1.17 11.21 16.85
CA ARG A 429 0.20 12.31 16.87
C ARG A 429 -1.14 11.90 16.32
N PHE A 430 -2.20 12.51 16.82
CA PHE A 430 -3.55 12.35 16.26
C PHE A 430 -4.41 13.58 16.58
N ALA A 431 -5.51 13.73 15.85
CA ALA A 431 -6.51 14.76 16.08
C ALA A 431 -7.77 14.15 16.70
N SER A 432 -8.46 14.92 17.54
CA SER A 432 -9.76 14.56 18.10
C SER A 432 -10.80 15.66 17.89
N ALA A 433 -12.04 15.28 17.68
CA ALA A 433 -13.19 16.17 17.51
C ALA A 433 -14.18 16.02 18.67
N GLY A 434 -14.68 17.14 19.20
CA GLY A 434 -15.55 17.16 20.37
C GLY A 434 -16.91 17.82 20.19
N CYS A 435 -17.79 17.52 21.14
CA CYS A 435 -19.07 18.22 21.34
C CYS A 435 -18.90 19.62 21.94
N ASP A 436 -17.68 20.02 22.28
CA ASP A 436 -17.33 21.38 22.73
C ASP A 436 -16.96 22.32 21.58
N ASN A 437 -17.26 21.91 20.33
CA ASN A 437 -16.99 22.64 19.09
C ASN A 437 -15.50 22.76 18.73
N LEU A 438 -14.63 22.09 19.50
CA LEU A 438 -13.19 22.15 19.35
C LEU A 438 -12.66 20.92 18.61
N VAL A 439 -11.52 21.12 17.97
CA VAL A 439 -10.68 20.04 17.47
C VAL A 439 -9.32 20.18 18.14
N LYS A 440 -8.80 19.09 18.71
CA LYS A 440 -7.55 19.10 19.47
C LYS A 440 -6.52 18.20 18.84
N ILE A 441 -5.27 18.63 18.87
CA ILE A 441 -4.12 17.88 18.37
C ILE A 441 -3.34 17.35 19.57
N TRP A 442 -3.10 16.04 19.58
CA TRP A 442 -2.42 15.34 20.66
C TRP A 442 -1.08 14.84 20.17
N GLY A 443 -0.04 15.07 20.96
CA GLY A 443 1.29 14.50 20.76
C GLY A 443 1.70 13.64 21.96
N TYR A 444 2.35 12.51 21.69
CA TYR A 444 2.94 11.71 22.76
C TYR A 444 4.29 12.27 23.18
N ARG A 445 4.48 12.45 24.48
CA ARG A 445 5.71 12.91 25.09
C ARG A 445 6.45 11.72 25.70
N GLU A 446 7.59 11.37 25.11
CA GLU A 446 8.41 10.25 25.59
C GLU A 446 9.06 10.52 26.96
N ASP A 447 9.28 11.78 27.31
CA ASP A 447 9.82 12.19 28.61
C ASP A 447 8.82 12.00 29.76
N SER A 448 7.55 12.34 29.53
CA SER A 448 6.49 12.17 30.54
C SER A 448 5.70 10.86 30.38
N GLN A 449 5.96 10.09 29.31
CA GLN A 449 5.19 8.90 28.91
C GLN A 449 3.68 9.18 28.91
N SER A 450 3.29 10.32 28.33
CA SER A 450 1.90 10.77 28.36
C SER A 450 1.51 11.50 27.08
N TRP A 451 0.22 11.46 26.78
CA TRP A 451 -0.38 12.28 25.74
C TRP A 451 -0.60 13.70 26.24
N VAL A 452 -0.19 14.68 25.44
CA VAL A 452 -0.39 16.11 25.75
C VAL A 452 -1.07 16.80 24.59
N GLU A 453 -1.91 17.78 24.91
CA GLU A 453 -2.53 18.67 23.93
C GLU A 453 -1.43 19.60 23.39
N GLU A 454 -1.17 19.53 22.08
CA GLU A 454 -0.20 20.37 21.37
C GLU A 454 -0.84 21.63 20.78
N ASP A 455 -2.01 21.48 20.14
CA ASP A 455 -2.74 22.57 19.50
C ASP A 455 -4.26 22.40 19.73
N THR A 456 -4.96 23.53 19.84
CA THR A 456 -6.44 23.62 19.86
C THR A 456 -6.91 24.39 18.63
N LEU A 457 -7.79 23.81 17.84
CA LEU A 457 -8.32 24.38 16.60
C LEU A 457 -9.75 24.89 16.83
N GLU A 458 -9.91 26.21 16.76
CA GLU A 458 -11.18 26.90 16.98
C GLU A 458 -11.77 27.43 15.67
N GLY A 459 -13.00 27.01 15.35
CA GLY A 459 -13.64 27.48 14.13
C GLY A 459 -15.09 27.05 13.92
N HIS A 460 -15.51 25.91 14.46
CA HIS A 460 -16.88 25.45 14.37
C HIS A 460 -17.78 26.13 15.41
N ALA A 461 -19.07 26.25 15.07
CA ALA A 461 -20.09 26.89 15.93
C ALA A 461 -20.99 25.87 16.65
N ASP A 462 -20.83 24.59 16.35
CA ASP A 462 -21.61 23.48 16.90
C ASP A 462 -20.75 22.19 16.89
N TRP A 463 -21.28 21.09 17.41
CA TRP A 463 -20.56 19.84 17.66
C TRP A 463 -19.78 19.37 16.42
N VAL A 464 -18.49 19.10 16.60
CA VAL A 464 -17.67 18.54 15.52
C VAL A 464 -17.94 17.05 15.46
N ARG A 465 -18.50 16.60 14.34
CA ARG A 465 -18.95 15.22 14.13
C ARG A 465 -17.82 14.29 13.71
N ASP A 466 -16.90 14.78 12.88
CA ASP A 466 -15.77 13.98 12.43
C ASP A 466 -14.51 14.82 12.20
N VAL A 467 -13.36 14.15 12.25
CA VAL A 467 -12.05 14.70 11.94
C VAL A 467 -11.24 13.68 11.15
N ALA A 468 -10.60 14.12 10.07
CA ALA A 468 -9.72 13.28 9.25
C ALA A 468 -8.38 13.98 9.02
N TRP A 469 -7.29 13.37 9.48
CA TRP A 469 -5.94 13.81 9.19
C TRP A 469 -5.47 13.20 7.87
N ALA A 470 -4.94 14.02 6.97
CA ALA A 470 -4.48 13.54 5.68
C ALA A 470 -3.22 12.66 5.78
N PRO A 471 -3.17 11.51 5.09
CA PRO A 471 -2.03 10.59 5.09
C PRO A 471 -0.86 11.11 4.23
N ASN A 472 -0.42 12.35 4.44
CA ASN A 472 0.56 13.03 3.60
C ASN A 472 1.99 12.58 3.93
N ILE A 473 2.45 11.52 3.26
CA ILE A 473 3.84 11.08 3.33
C ILE A 473 4.66 11.93 2.36
N GLY A 474 5.55 12.79 2.89
CA GLY A 474 6.55 13.51 2.09
C GLY A 474 6.18 14.90 1.57
N LEU A 475 4.91 15.32 1.69
CA LEU A 475 4.55 16.72 1.48
C LEU A 475 5.03 17.58 2.66
N PRO A 476 5.41 18.86 2.44
CA PRO A 476 5.87 19.72 3.52
C PRO A 476 4.73 20.17 4.45
N LYS A 477 3.48 20.09 3.99
CA LYS A 477 2.31 20.62 4.70
C LYS A 477 1.43 19.51 5.29
N SER A 478 0.92 19.74 6.50
CA SER A 478 -0.12 18.91 7.12
C SER A 478 -1.50 19.44 6.78
N TYR A 479 -2.46 18.52 6.59
CA TYR A 479 -3.86 18.83 6.30
C TYR A 479 -4.77 18.03 7.23
N ILE A 480 -5.79 18.69 7.75
CA ILE A 480 -6.87 18.07 8.52
C ILE A 480 -8.19 18.59 7.98
N ALA A 481 -9.17 17.71 7.78
CA ALA A 481 -10.55 18.08 7.50
C ALA A 481 -11.42 17.85 8.74
N THR A 482 -12.34 18.76 9.03
CA THR A 482 -13.27 18.65 10.15
C THR A 482 -14.68 18.96 9.69
N ALA A 483 -15.65 18.16 10.12
CA ALA A 483 -17.05 18.31 9.76
C ALA A 483 -17.89 18.53 11.02
N SER A 484 -18.84 19.47 10.96
CA SER A 484 -19.62 19.86 12.13
C SER A 484 -21.12 19.87 11.87
N GLN A 485 -21.86 19.73 12.97
CA GLN A 485 -23.29 19.94 13.08
C GLN A 485 -23.72 21.32 12.56
N ASP A 486 -22.82 22.31 12.54
CA ASP A 486 -23.07 23.66 12.00
C ASP A 486 -23.20 23.71 10.46
N LYS A 487 -23.10 22.55 9.79
CA LYS A 487 -23.13 22.32 8.35
C LYS A 487 -21.94 22.91 7.58
N THR A 488 -20.81 23.06 8.24
CA THR A 488 -19.55 23.46 7.60
C THR A 488 -18.54 22.32 7.63
N VAL A 489 -17.67 22.32 6.62
CA VAL A 489 -16.44 21.52 6.60
C VAL A 489 -15.28 22.49 6.56
N LEU A 490 -14.34 22.36 7.50
CA LEU A 490 -13.15 23.19 7.54
C LEU A 490 -11.92 22.36 7.17
N ILE A 491 -11.07 22.90 6.31
CA ILE A 491 -9.76 22.38 5.99
C ILE A 491 -8.71 23.19 6.74
N TRP A 492 -7.96 22.51 7.59
CA TRP A 492 -6.88 23.07 8.39
C TRP A 492 -5.55 22.71 7.74
N THR A 493 -4.69 23.69 7.56
CA THR A 493 -3.37 23.51 6.95
C THR A 493 -2.28 24.01 7.88
N LYS A 494 -1.17 23.29 7.93
CA LYS A 494 0.03 23.69 8.68
C LYS A 494 1.25 23.50 7.80
N ASP A 495 1.91 24.62 7.46
CA ASP A 495 2.98 24.63 6.47
C ASP A 495 4.30 24.06 7.00
N THR A 496 4.61 24.33 8.26
CA THR A 496 5.78 23.80 8.98
C THR A 496 5.40 23.49 10.42
N ALA A 497 6.24 22.75 11.15
CA ALA A 497 5.95 22.39 12.54
C ALA A 497 5.72 23.62 13.46
N THR A 498 6.32 24.77 13.15
CA THR A 498 6.21 26.02 13.94
C THR A 498 5.19 27.00 13.39
N SER A 499 4.65 26.77 12.18
CA SER A 499 3.62 27.61 11.60
C SER A 499 2.29 27.46 12.37
N PRO A 500 1.48 28.52 12.49
CA PRO A 500 0.12 28.39 13.01
C PRO A 500 -0.75 27.57 12.04
N TRP A 501 -1.79 26.93 12.57
CA TRP A 501 -2.82 26.30 11.75
C TRP A 501 -3.66 27.37 11.05
N VAL A 502 -3.87 27.20 9.75
CA VAL A 502 -4.72 28.07 8.93
C VAL A 502 -5.98 27.30 8.55
N LYS A 503 -7.15 27.85 8.86
CA LYS A 503 -8.46 27.28 8.51
C LYS A 503 -9.01 27.87 7.22
N THR A 504 -9.60 27.03 6.39
CA THR A 504 -10.31 27.40 5.16
C THR A 504 -11.62 26.63 5.11
N ALA A 505 -12.74 27.32 4.97
CA ALA A 505 -14.03 26.66 4.81
C ALA A 505 -14.16 26.08 3.40
N LEU A 506 -14.59 24.82 3.31
CA LEU A 506 -14.86 24.17 2.03
C LEU A 506 -16.18 24.70 1.48
N ASP A 507 -16.16 25.25 0.27
CA ASP A 507 -17.36 25.77 -0.40
C ASP A 507 -18.07 24.64 -1.19
N PRO A 508 -19.28 24.22 -0.77
CA PRO A 508 -20.02 23.15 -1.45
C PRO A 508 -20.47 23.55 -2.86
N SER A 509 -20.56 24.84 -3.18
CA SER A 509 -20.98 25.32 -4.50
C SER A 509 -19.90 25.14 -5.58
N SER A 510 -18.63 25.06 -5.18
CA SER A 510 -17.50 24.82 -6.08
C SER A 510 -17.49 23.42 -6.70
N ALA A 511 -18.14 22.44 -6.06
CA ALA A 511 -18.25 21.06 -6.56
C ALA A 511 -19.46 20.84 -7.48
N LEU A 512 -20.43 21.77 -7.53
CA LEU A 512 -21.72 21.63 -8.22
C LEU A 512 -21.89 22.61 -9.39
N ALA A 513 -20.88 23.41 -9.73
CA ALA A 513 -21.01 24.45 -10.75
C ALA A 513 -21.05 23.89 -12.19
N SER A 514 -22.27 23.65 -12.69
CA SER A 514 -22.58 23.86 -14.12
C SER A 514 -22.55 25.37 -14.43
N PRO A 515 -22.18 25.84 -15.65
CA PRO A 515 -21.83 27.25 -15.89
C PRO A 515 -22.99 28.26 -15.87
N SER A 516 -24.16 27.94 -15.32
CA SER A 516 -25.34 28.79 -15.43
C SER A 516 -26.27 28.70 -14.21
N SER A 517 -25.89 29.31 -13.09
CA SER A 517 -26.84 29.99 -12.21
C SER A 517 -26.12 30.82 -11.15
N SER A 518 -26.27 32.14 -11.24
CA SER A 518 -25.88 33.08 -10.19
C SER A 518 -27.03 33.21 -9.19
N SER A 519 -26.98 32.43 -8.11
CA SER A 519 -27.76 32.69 -6.90
C SER A 519 -26.86 32.54 -5.68
N GLY A 520 -27.01 33.45 -4.70
CA GLY A 520 -26.03 33.71 -3.65
C GLY A 520 -25.49 32.46 -2.95
N ALA A 521 -24.17 32.29 -3.01
CA ALA A 521 -23.46 31.15 -2.44
C ALA A 521 -23.59 31.13 -0.91
N SER A 522 -24.27 30.12 -0.38
CA SER A 522 -24.22 29.77 1.04
C SER A 522 -22.95 28.95 1.29
N SER A 523 -22.10 29.38 2.23
CA SER A 523 -20.88 28.67 2.64
C SER A 523 -21.13 27.41 3.48
N LYS A 524 -22.37 26.89 3.48
CA LYS A 524 -22.82 25.74 4.27
C LYS A 524 -23.35 24.64 3.36
N PHE A 525 -23.08 23.39 3.75
CA PHE A 525 -23.67 22.20 3.13
C PHE A 525 -25.19 22.16 3.38
N PRO A 526 -25.97 21.52 2.49
CA PRO A 526 -27.41 21.38 2.68
C PRO A 526 -27.73 20.62 3.97
N ASP A 527 -26.93 19.59 4.28
CA ASP A 527 -27.04 18.74 5.47
C ASP A 527 -25.70 18.60 6.21
N VAL A 528 -25.77 18.04 7.42
CA VAL A 528 -24.60 17.77 8.24
C VAL A 528 -23.74 16.69 7.57
N VAL A 529 -22.45 16.97 7.42
CA VAL A 529 -21.47 15.97 7.01
C VAL A 529 -21.08 15.18 8.25
N TRP A 530 -21.43 13.90 8.27
CA TRP A 530 -21.28 13.03 9.44
C TRP A 530 -19.96 12.26 9.47
N ARG A 531 -19.35 12.04 8.29
CA ARG A 531 -18.12 11.27 8.15
C ARG A 531 -17.18 11.92 7.15
N LEU A 532 -15.89 11.86 7.45
CA LEU A 532 -14.79 12.31 6.62
C LEU A 532 -13.82 11.16 6.43
N THR A 533 -13.52 10.84 5.18
CA THR A 533 -12.45 9.91 4.83
C THR A 533 -11.35 10.70 4.15
N SER A 534 -10.14 10.63 4.68
CA SER A 534 -8.98 11.10 3.93
C SER A 534 -8.39 9.93 3.14
N LEU A 535 -8.45 10.04 1.83
CA LEU A 535 -7.78 9.11 0.93
C LEU A 535 -6.43 9.70 0.56
N TYR A 536 -5.45 8.83 0.32
CA TYR A 536 -4.27 9.20 -0.44
C TYR A 536 -4.69 9.42 -1.90
N ALA A 537 -5.36 10.53 -2.18
CA ALA A 537 -5.36 11.07 -3.52
C ALA A 537 -3.94 11.62 -3.69
N ALA A 538 -3.05 10.81 -4.25
CA ALA A 538 -1.83 11.38 -4.81
C ALA A 538 -2.27 12.24 -6.00
N TYR A 539 -2.67 13.48 -5.69
CA TYR A 539 -2.74 14.55 -6.64
C TYR A 539 -1.31 14.76 -7.13
N TYR A 540 -1.01 14.19 -8.28
CA TYR A 540 0.14 14.52 -9.11
C TYR A 540 -0.35 15.06 -10.44
#